data_AF-A0A1A3BDI2-F1
#
_entry.id   AF-A0A1A3BDI2-F1
#
_cell.length_a   1.000
_cell.length_b   1.000
_cell.length_c   1.000
_cell.angle_alpha   90.00
_cell.angle_beta   90.00
_cell.angle_gamma   90.00
#
_symmetry.space_group_name_H-M   'P 1'
#
loop_
_entity.id
_entity.type
_entity.pdbx_description
1 polymer ?
#
loop_
_entity_poly.entity_id
_entity_poly.type
_entity_poly.pdbx_seq_one_letter_code
_entity_poly.pdbx_strand_id
1 'polypeptide(L)'
;MTRRNIIAVGALVAAAAAVLAWALAYPHTSLSVAAVRVLADCAAVVTLGLTVVPMLDGGRHRGELITRATRPLAAASALWLLAELVRMLAAAAQGAAVPVARLGARTTFEFLTATAAGRVGVLAAAAAAVVLVGGLLLPRSASSNVAMTGVAAIGVVARQLAGHFSENPVGGLAVATHTLAAALWCGALAALVLTVEHRGQWARILPRFSQLSLVCVLVLLLGGAAGAAARLGSPAELYATGYGRVLSAKIAVTVALVVLGWRNRTMWLPAARSHRASAAVSRNRSRVEAALMIVALALAAALAVTG
;
A
#
# COMPACT_ATOMS: atom_id res chain seq x y z
N MET A 1 1.32 15.45 19.33
CA MET A 1 1.28 15.42 17.85
C MET A 1 -0.15 15.25 17.38
N THR A 2 -0.66 16.20 16.60
CA THR A 2 -1.99 16.14 15.97
C THR A 2 -2.00 15.15 14.80
N ARG A 3 -3.19 14.74 14.32
CA ARG A 3 -3.30 13.89 13.10
C ARG A 3 -2.68 14.55 11.87
N ARG A 4 -2.76 15.89 11.76
CA ARG A 4 -2.12 16.65 10.67
C ARG A 4 -0.60 16.45 10.63
N ASN A 5 0.07 16.48 11.78
CA ASN A 5 1.52 16.26 11.83
C ASN A 5 1.91 14.84 11.39
N ILE A 6 1.08 13.84 11.72
CA ILE A 6 1.32 12.45 11.28
C ILE A 6 1.24 12.35 9.75
N ILE A 7 0.22 12.95 9.15
CA ILE A 7 0.05 12.96 7.69
C ILE A 7 1.20 13.71 7.01
N ALA A 8 1.60 14.86 7.55
CA ALA A 8 2.72 15.64 7.01
C ALA A 8 4.04 14.85 7.06
N VAL A 9 4.36 14.20 8.18
CA VAL A 9 5.55 13.34 8.27
C VAL A 9 5.46 12.16 7.32
N GLY A 10 4.29 11.51 7.21
CA GLY A 10 4.09 10.42 6.26
C GLY A 10 4.30 10.86 4.80
N ALA A 11 3.79 12.03 4.42
CA ALA A 11 3.97 12.62 3.10
C ALA A 11 5.44 12.97 2.82
N LEU A 12 6.16 13.53 3.80
CA LEU A 12 7.60 13.78 3.69
C LEU A 12 8.40 12.50 3.50
N VAL A 13 8.09 11.45 4.26
CA VAL A 13 8.72 10.13 4.09
C VAL A 13 8.41 9.55 2.71
N ALA A 14 7.16 9.64 2.24
CA ALA A 14 6.78 9.17 0.91
C ALA A 14 7.51 9.93 -0.21
N ALA A 15 7.65 11.24 -0.09
CA ALA A 15 8.40 12.06 -1.04
C ALA A 15 9.90 11.69 -1.05
N ALA A 16 10.53 11.59 0.13
CA ALA A 16 11.93 11.17 0.24
C ALA A 16 12.15 9.75 -0.31
N ALA A 17 11.22 8.84 -0.03
CA ALA A 17 11.26 7.47 -0.54
C ALA A 17 11.07 7.40 -2.06
N ALA A 18 10.22 8.26 -2.64
CA ALA A 18 10.07 8.37 -4.09
C ALA A 18 11.37 8.89 -4.75
N VAL A 19 12.04 9.86 -4.14
CA VAL A 19 13.35 10.36 -4.61
C VAL A 19 14.41 9.26 -4.52
N LEU A 20 14.49 8.54 -3.40
CA LEU A 20 15.41 7.41 -3.23
C LEU A 20 15.16 6.32 -4.29
N ALA A 21 13.91 5.91 -4.45
CA ALA A 21 13.53 4.86 -5.38
C ALA A 21 13.84 5.26 -6.83
N TRP A 22 13.56 6.52 -7.20
CA TRP A 22 13.94 7.10 -8.48
C TRP A 22 15.46 7.11 -8.69
N ALA A 23 16.24 7.56 -7.70
CA ALA A 23 17.70 7.63 -7.82
C ALA A 23 18.33 6.25 -8.03
N LEU A 24 17.84 5.22 -7.35
CA LEU A 24 18.29 3.84 -7.53
C LEU A 24 17.91 3.28 -8.91
N ALA A 25 16.73 3.67 -9.40
CA ALA A 25 16.14 3.26 -10.68
C ALA A 25 16.60 4.10 -11.89
N TYR A 26 17.41 5.14 -11.69
CA TYR A 26 17.82 6.04 -12.77
C TYR A 26 18.62 5.28 -13.86
N PRO A 27 18.39 5.55 -15.16
CA PRO A 27 17.50 6.57 -15.76
C PRO A 27 16.09 6.08 -16.16
N HIS A 28 15.63 4.91 -15.70
CA HIS A 28 14.48 4.20 -16.28
C HIS A 28 13.12 4.89 -16.09
N THR A 29 12.96 5.81 -15.12
CA THR A 29 11.70 6.54 -14.91
C THR A 29 11.90 8.00 -14.55
N SER A 30 10.91 8.83 -14.88
CA SER A 30 10.88 10.22 -14.41
C SER A 30 10.42 10.29 -12.95
N LEU A 31 10.96 11.25 -12.21
CA LEU A 31 10.65 11.46 -10.80
C LEU A 31 9.15 11.74 -10.57
N SER A 32 8.50 12.47 -11.47
CA SER A 32 7.08 12.80 -11.37
C SER A 32 6.19 11.56 -11.47
N VAL A 33 6.49 10.65 -12.39
CA VAL A 33 5.75 9.38 -12.56
C VAL A 33 5.96 8.48 -11.35
N ALA A 34 7.20 8.40 -10.85
CA ALA A 34 7.52 7.65 -9.64
C ALA A 34 6.73 8.20 -8.44
N ALA A 35 6.74 9.53 -8.23
CA ALA A 35 6.04 10.17 -7.13
C ALA A 35 4.53 9.93 -7.16
N VAL A 36 3.87 10.11 -8.32
CA VAL A 36 2.43 9.84 -8.47
C VAL A 36 2.11 8.38 -8.20
N ARG A 37 2.97 7.45 -8.64
CA ARG A 37 2.79 6.02 -8.37
C ARG A 37 2.88 5.70 -6.89
N VAL A 38 3.89 6.21 -6.19
CA VAL A 38 4.03 6.04 -4.73
C VAL A 38 2.82 6.61 -3.98
N LEU A 39 2.32 7.77 -4.40
CA LEU A 39 1.12 8.38 -3.82
C LEU A 39 -0.13 7.49 -4.03
N ALA A 40 -0.34 6.99 -5.24
CA ALA A 40 -1.45 6.08 -5.54
C ALA A 40 -1.35 4.78 -4.72
N ASP A 41 -0.17 4.19 -4.65
CA ASP A 41 0.09 2.94 -3.90
C ASP A 41 -0.17 3.14 -2.40
N CYS A 42 0.40 4.19 -1.81
CA CYS A 42 0.21 4.49 -0.39
C CYS A 42 -1.27 4.80 -0.07
N ALA A 43 -1.94 5.58 -0.92
CA ALA A 43 -3.35 5.94 -0.71
C ALA A 43 -4.27 4.71 -0.81
N ALA A 44 -4.04 3.82 -1.78
CA ALA A 44 -4.79 2.56 -1.92
C ALA A 44 -4.58 1.63 -0.72
N VAL A 45 -3.32 1.48 -0.28
CA VAL A 45 -2.94 0.65 0.87
C VAL A 45 -3.57 1.19 2.17
N VAL A 46 -3.52 2.51 2.39
CA VAL A 46 -4.16 3.14 3.55
C VAL A 46 -5.69 2.99 3.49
N THR A 47 -6.29 3.13 2.30
CA THR A 47 -7.73 2.92 2.09
C THR A 47 -8.15 1.51 2.50
N LEU A 48 -7.45 0.48 2.00
CA LEU A 48 -7.69 -0.92 2.37
C LEU A 48 -7.50 -1.13 3.89
N GLY A 49 -6.44 -0.56 4.47
CA GLY A 49 -6.20 -0.64 5.90
C GLY A 49 -7.35 -0.10 6.75
N LEU A 50 -7.91 1.04 6.34
CA LEU A 50 -8.99 1.72 7.06
C LEU A 50 -10.32 0.96 7.01
N THR A 51 -10.55 0.12 5.99
CA THR A 51 -11.70 -0.78 5.95
C THR A 51 -11.47 -2.06 6.77
N VAL A 52 -10.22 -2.53 6.87
CA VAL A 52 -9.83 -3.76 7.58
C VAL A 52 -9.73 -3.57 9.10
N VAL A 53 -9.09 -2.50 9.59
CA VAL A 53 -8.78 -2.33 11.02
C VAL A 53 -10.00 -2.44 11.94
N PRO A 54 -11.17 -1.87 11.63
CA PRO A 54 -12.34 -2.03 12.49
C PRO A 54 -12.76 -3.50 12.66
N MET A 55 -12.48 -4.37 11.69
CA MET A 55 -12.78 -5.80 11.77
C MET A 55 -11.84 -6.55 12.72
N LEU A 56 -10.67 -5.96 13.04
CA LEU A 56 -9.74 -6.52 14.02
C LEU A 56 -10.19 -6.29 15.47
N ASP A 57 -11.11 -5.37 15.77
CA ASP A 57 -11.66 -5.23 17.14
C ASP A 57 -12.93 -6.08 17.35
N GLY A 58 -13.26 -6.36 18.60
CA GLY A 58 -14.47 -7.12 18.97
C GLY A 58 -15.76 -6.36 18.64
N GLY A 59 -16.87 -7.10 18.47
CA GLY A 59 -18.16 -6.53 18.05
C GLY A 59 -18.62 -5.32 18.88
N ARG A 60 -18.41 -5.36 20.20
CA ARG A 60 -18.76 -4.27 21.14
C ARG A 60 -18.05 -2.93 20.86
N HIS A 61 -16.80 -2.97 20.37
CA HIS A 61 -15.97 -1.76 20.16
C HIS A 61 -15.77 -1.41 18.69
N ARG A 62 -16.15 -2.31 17.78
CA ARG A 62 -16.02 -2.15 16.33
C ARG A 62 -16.64 -0.85 15.82
N GLY A 63 -17.84 -0.50 16.29
CA GLY A 63 -18.54 0.72 15.87
C GLY A 63 -17.72 2.00 16.10
N GLU A 64 -16.98 2.07 17.20
CA GLU A 64 -16.13 3.22 17.53
C GLU A 64 -15.02 3.41 16.48
N LEU A 65 -14.34 2.34 16.09
CA LEU A 65 -13.30 2.37 15.06
C LEU A 65 -13.87 2.68 13.67
N ILE A 66 -15.04 2.13 13.35
CA ILE A 66 -15.75 2.44 12.09
C ILE A 66 -15.97 3.95 11.97
N THR A 67 -16.53 4.58 13.00
CA THR A 67 -16.79 6.03 13.02
C THR A 67 -15.49 6.83 12.93
N ARG A 68 -14.45 6.44 13.67
CA ARG A 68 -13.14 7.12 13.64
C ARG A 68 -12.41 6.99 12.30
N ALA A 69 -12.65 5.89 11.57
CA ALA A 69 -12.06 5.62 10.27
C ALA A 69 -12.75 6.35 9.12
N THR A 70 -14.00 6.80 9.25
CA THR A 70 -14.77 7.41 8.16
C THR A 70 -14.07 8.59 7.48
N ARG A 71 -13.64 9.61 8.24
CA ARG A 71 -12.97 10.78 7.65
C ARG A 71 -11.62 10.43 6.99
N PRO A 72 -10.71 9.69 7.66
CA PRO A 72 -9.50 9.20 7.02
C PRO A 72 -9.77 8.35 5.77
N LEU A 73 -10.80 7.51 5.79
CA LEU A 73 -11.16 6.63 4.68
C LEU A 73 -11.59 7.44 3.46
N ALA A 74 -12.47 8.42 3.64
CA ALA A 74 -12.87 9.34 2.58
C ALA A 74 -11.68 10.12 2.01
N ALA A 75 -10.81 10.66 2.88
CA ALA A 75 -9.63 11.39 2.41
C ALA A 75 -8.64 10.50 1.65
N ALA A 76 -8.35 9.29 2.16
CA ALA A 76 -7.43 8.35 1.52
C ALA A 76 -7.98 7.80 0.20
N SER A 77 -9.27 7.48 0.13
CA SER A 77 -9.92 6.99 -1.10
C SER A 77 -10.06 8.09 -2.16
N ALA A 78 -10.32 9.34 -1.76
CA ALA A 78 -10.29 10.49 -2.67
C ALA A 78 -8.87 10.73 -3.22
N LEU A 79 -7.84 10.67 -2.35
CA LEU A 79 -6.46 10.80 -2.78
C LEU A 79 -6.06 9.65 -3.72
N TRP A 80 -6.48 8.43 -3.42
CA TRP A 80 -6.25 7.26 -4.28
C TRP A 80 -6.89 7.47 -5.65
N LEU A 81 -8.18 7.87 -5.70
CA LEU A 81 -8.88 8.14 -6.94
C LEU A 81 -8.17 9.22 -7.76
N LEU A 82 -7.84 10.37 -7.15
CA LEU A 82 -7.17 11.47 -7.84
C LEU A 82 -5.78 11.05 -8.37
N ALA A 83 -4.99 10.35 -7.56
CA ALA A 83 -3.68 9.87 -7.97
C ALA A 83 -3.78 8.86 -9.13
N GLU A 84 -4.78 7.99 -9.11
CA GLU A 84 -5.01 7.01 -10.19
C GLU A 84 -5.47 7.69 -11.49
N LEU A 85 -6.33 8.72 -11.41
CA LEU A 85 -6.72 9.54 -12.55
C LEU A 85 -5.50 10.24 -13.18
N VAL A 86 -4.66 10.88 -12.37
CA VAL A 86 -3.42 11.53 -12.85
C VAL A 86 -2.49 10.50 -13.49
N ARG A 87 -2.34 9.31 -12.88
CA ARG A 87 -1.51 8.23 -13.43
C ARG A 87 -2.02 7.74 -14.78
N MET A 88 -3.33 7.58 -14.94
CA MET A 88 -3.93 7.18 -16.22
C MET A 88 -3.71 8.22 -17.32
N LEU A 89 -3.90 9.50 -17.01
CA LEU A 89 -3.63 10.59 -17.97
C LEU A 89 -2.15 10.64 -18.37
N ALA A 90 -1.24 10.48 -17.39
CA ALA A 90 0.19 10.42 -17.66
C ALA A 90 0.56 9.22 -18.54
N ALA A 91 -0.01 8.04 -18.27
CA ALA A 91 0.23 6.83 -19.06
C ALA A 91 -0.33 6.93 -20.48
N ALA A 92 -1.53 7.50 -20.65
CA ALA A 92 -2.13 7.75 -21.96
C ALA A 92 -1.28 8.74 -22.79
N ALA A 93 -0.83 9.83 -22.17
CA ALA A 93 0.04 10.82 -22.80
C ALA A 93 1.39 10.24 -23.22
N GLN A 94 1.99 9.41 -22.37
CA GLN A 94 3.24 8.68 -22.68
C GLN A 94 3.04 7.70 -23.83
N GLY A 95 1.97 6.89 -23.81
CA GLY A 95 1.66 5.95 -24.88
C GLY A 95 1.40 6.64 -26.23
N ALA A 96 0.84 7.85 -26.21
CA ALA A 96 0.61 8.66 -27.40
C ALA A 96 1.79 9.58 -27.77
N ALA A 97 2.89 9.55 -27.01
CA ALA A 97 4.06 10.42 -27.20
C ALA A 97 3.75 11.92 -27.30
N VAL A 98 2.75 12.39 -26.54
CA VAL A 98 2.35 13.81 -26.48
C VAL A 98 2.37 14.34 -25.04
N PRO A 99 2.55 15.66 -24.84
CA PRO A 99 2.33 16.26 -23.53
C PRO A 99 0.89 16.07 -23.05
N VAL A 100 0.68 15.91 -21.74
CA VAL A 100 -0.66 15.77 -21.12
C VAL A 100 -1.60 16.91 -21.53
N ALA A 101 -1.09 18.13 -21.71
CA ALA A 101 -1.87 19.30 -22.14
C ALA A 101 -2.42 19.20 -23.57
N ARG A 102 -1.87 18.32 -24.41
CA ARG A 102 -2.33 18.06 -25.78
C ARG A 102 -3.09 16.74 -25.92
N LEU A 103 -3.34 16.05 -24.80
CA LEU A 103 -4.02 14.77 -24.82
C LEU A 103 -5.50 14.95 -25.16
N GLY A 104 -5.92 14.40 -26.30
CA GLY A 104 -7.30 14.45 -26.75
C GLY A 104 -8.20 13.47 -26.00
N ALA A 105 -9.51 13.77 -25.96
CA ALA A 105 -10.52 12.90 -25.37
C ALA A 105 -10.59 11.52 -26.08
N ARG A 106 -10.45 11.51 -27.42
CA ARG A 106 -10.43 10.27 -28.22
C ARG A 106 -9.26 9.37 -27.84
N THR A 107 -8.04 9.91 -27.84
CA THR A 107 -6.82 9.16 -27.47
C THR A 107 -6.90 8.65 -26.04
N THR A 108 -7.46 9.43 -25.12
CA THR A 108 -7.70 8.99 -23.74
C THR A 108 -8.68 7.81 -23.72
N PHE A 109 -9.81 7.92 -24.41
CA PHE A 109 -10.81 6.86 -24.48
C PHE A 109 -10.24 5.58 -25.10
N GLU A 110 -9.50 5.69 -26.20
CA GLU A 110 -8.80 4.57 -26.85
C GLU A 110 -7.81 3.93 -25.88
N PHE A 111 -6.99 4.71 -25.16
CA PHE A 111 -6.09 4.15 -24.15
C PHE A 111 -6.86 3.37 -23.07
N LEU A 112 -7.93 3.96 -22.51
CA LEU A 112 -8.70 3.37 -21.41
C LEU A 112 -9.41 2.07 -21.81
N THR A 113 -9.86 1.96 -23.06
CA THR A 113 -10.67 0.83 -23.54
C THR A 113 -9.86 -0.23 -24.28
N ALA A 114 -8.91 0.19 -25.12
CA ALA A 114 -8.16 -0.71 -25.99
C ALA A 114 -6.91 -1.30 -25.32
N THR A 115 -6.34 -0.64 -24.30
CA THR A 115 -5.13 -1.13 -23.64
C THR A 115 -5.44 -1.90 -22.36
N ALA A 116 -4.63 -2.92 -22.05
CA ALA A 116 -4.72 -3.62 -20.78
C ALA A 116 -4.45 -2.66 -19.61
N ALA A 117 -3.43 -1.81 -19.73
CA ALA A 117 -3.05 -0.81 -18.72
C ALA A 117 -4.17 0.21 -18.42
N GLY A 118 -4.90 0.64 -19.46
CA GLY A 118 -6.06 1.51 -19.33
C GLY A 118 -7.20 0.83 -18.59
N ARG A 119 -7.59 -0.38 -19.00
CA ARG A 119 -8.69 -1.13 -18.36
C ARG A 119 -8.44 -1.44 -16.89
N VAL A 120 -7.22 -1.85 -16.52
CA VAL A 120 -6.88 -2.06 -15.10
C VAL A 120 -6.82 -0.76 -14.30
N GLY A 121 -6.42 0.36 -14.94
CA GLY A 121 -6.49 1.69 -14.35
C GLY A 121 -7.93 2.13 -14.06
N VAL A 122 -8.84 1.91 -15.02
CA VAL A 122 -10.28 2.17 -14.85
C VAL A 122 -10.83 1.35 -13.69
N LEU A 123 -10.49 0.06 -13.60
CA LEU A 123 -10.92 -0.80 -12.50
C LEU A 123 -10.43 -0.28 -11.13
N ALA A 124 -9.15 0.11 -11.04
CA ALA A 124 -8.59 0.68 -9.81
C ALA A 124 -9.27 2.01 -9.43
N ALA A 125 -9.50 2.90 -10.39
CA ALA A 125 -10.20 4.16 -10.17
C ALA A 125 -11.67 3.95 -9.76
N ALA A 126 -12.37 3.01 -10.41
CA ALA A 126 -13.75 2.66 -10.05
C ALA A 126 -13.82 2.09 -8.63
N ALA A 127 -12.89 1.22 -8.24
CA ALA A 127 -12.81 0.72 -6.88
C ALA A 127 -12.58 1.84 -5.85
N ALA A 128 -11.67 2.78 -6.14
CA ALA A 128 -11.43 3.94 -5.29
C ALA A 128 -12.68 4.82 -5.15
N ALA A 129 -13.38 5.09 -6.25
CA ALA A 129 -14.64 5.84 -6.26
C ALA A 129 -15.76 5.14 -5.48
N VAL A 130 -15.94 3.83 -5.65
CA VAL A 130 -16.94 3.05 -4.90
C VAL A 130 -16.65 3.08 -3.40
N VAL A 131 -15.39 2.94 -2.98
CA VAL A 131 -15.02 3.03 -1.57
C VAL A 131 -15.21 4.45 -1.02
N LEU A 132 -14.89 5.48 -1.80
CA LEU A 132 -15.10 6.87 -1.42
C LEU A 132 -16.60 7.18 -1.22
N VAL A 133 -17.41 6.88 -2.23
CA VAL A 133 -18.86 7.09 -2.20
C VAL A 133 -19.50 6.26 -1.11
N GLY A 134 -19.12 4.98 -0.97
CA GLY A 134 -19.58 4.11 0.10
C GLY A 134 -19.21 4.63 1.49
N GLY A 135 -18.01 5.18 1.65
CA GLY A 135 -17.54 5.76 2.91
C GLY A 135 -18.25 7.06 3.29
N LEU A 136 -18.72 7.84 2.31
CA LEU A 136 -19.41 9.12 2.51
C LEU A 136 -20.93 8.97 2.64
N LEU A 137 -21.56 8.09 1.86
CA LEU A 137 -23.00 8.05 1.68
C LEU A 137 -23.69 6.86 2.35
N LEU A 138 -23.00 5.73 2.53
CA LEU A 138 -23.65 4.52 3.07
C LEU A 138 -23.57 4.48 4.60
N PRO A 139 -24.64 3.98 5.27
CA PRO A 139 -24.60 3.66 6.69
C PRO A 139 -23.44 2.72 7.00
N ARG A 140 -22.58 3.16 7.92
CA ARG A 140 -21.33 2.46 8.23
C ARG A 140 -21.62 1.30 9.19
N SER A 141 -21.39 0.07 8.71
CA SER A 141 -21.67 -1.18 9.41
C SER A 141 -20.52 -2.18 9.21
N ALA A 142 -20.59 -3.34 9.86
CA ALA A 142 -19.59 -4.39 9.63
C ALA A 142 -19.68 -4.93 8.19
N SER A 143 -20.89 -5.19 7.68
CA SER A 143 -21.11 -5.70 6.33
C SER A 143 -20.64 -4.73 5.23
N SER A 144 -20.96 -3.44 5.36
CA SER A 144 -20.49 -2.43 4.39
C SER A 144 -18.96 -2.29 4.40
N ASN A 145 -18.31 -2.42 5.56
CA ASN A 145 -16.84 -2.45 5.63
C ASN A 145 -16.23 -3.68 4.97
N VAL A 146 -16.84 -4.86 5.13
CA VAL A 146 -16.38 -6.07 4.46
C VAL A 146 -16.52 -5.92 2.95
N ALA A 147 -17.66 -5.41 2.46
CA ALA A 147 -17.86 -5.13 1.04
C ALA A 147 -16.83 -4.14 0.49
N MET A 148 -16.60 -3.01 1.18
CA MET A 148 -15.57 -2.04 0.77
C MET A 148 -14.15 -2.60 0.87
N THR A 149 -13.88 -3.52 1.80
CA THR A 149 -12.59 -4.23 1.86
C THR A 149 -12.38 -5.07 0.61
N GLY A 150 -13.42 -5.81 0.16
CA GLY A 150 -13.37 -6.55 -1.09
C GLY A 150 -13.11 -5.66 -2.30
N VAL A 151 -13.84 -4.53 -2.40
CA VAL A 151 -13.66 -3.56 -3.49
C VAL A 151 -12.25 -2.94 -3.45
N ALA A 152 -11.77 -2.50 -2.29
CA ALA A 152 -10.43 -1.95 -2.15
C ALA A 152 -9.35 -2.99 -2.49
N ALA A 153 -9.53 -4.24 -2.08
CA ALA A 153 -8.62 -5.34 -2.41
C ALA A 153 -8.55 -5.56 -3.92
N ILE A 154 -9.70 -5.59 -4.62
CA ILE A 154 -9.78 -5.68 -6.08
C ILE A 154 -9.02 -4.52 -6.73
N GLY A 155 -9.26 -3.28 -6.31
CA GLY A 155 -8.56 -2.11 -6.87
C GLY A 155 -7.05 -2.14 -6.64
N VAL A 156 -6.59 -2.62 -5.47
CA VAL A 156 -5.16 -2.76 -5.15
C VAL A 156 -4.49 -3.79 -6.07
N VAL A 157 -5.13 -4.94 -6.32
CA VAL A 157 -4.55 -5.98 -7.20
C VAL A 157 -4.76 -5.71 -8.68
N ALA A 158 -5.75 -4.89 -9.06
CA ALA A 158 -6.15 -4.66 -10.44
C ALA A 158 -4.96 -4.41 -11.38
N ARG A 159 -4.01 -3.58 -10.96
CA ARG A 159 -2.84 -3.23 -11.78
C ARG A 159 -1.89 -4.40 -12.04
N GLN A 160 -1.87 -5.39 -11.14
CA GLN A 160 -1.06 -6.60 -11.29
C GLN A 160 -1.73 -7.64 -12.20
N LEU A 161 -3.02 -7.45 -12.52
CA LEU A 161 -3.76 -8.33 -13.41
C LEU A 161 -3.35 -8.14 -14.88
N ALA A 162 -2.81 -6.97 -15.25
CA ALA A 162 -2.33 -6.72 -16.60
C ALA A 162 -1.04 -7.52 -16.87
N GLY A 163 -1.08 -8.45 -17.83
CA GLY A 163 0.06 -9.23 -18.31
C GLY A 163 0.25 -10.57 -17.62
N HIS A 164 0.36 -10.59 -16.28
CA HIS A 164 0.73 -11.82 -15.56
C HIS A 164 -0.32 -12.93 -15.63
N PHE A 165 -1.61 -12.60 -15.52
CA PHE A 165 -2.68 -13.62 -15.55
C PHE A 165 -2.88 -14.23 -16.95
N SER A 166 -2.64 -13.44 -18.01
CA SER A 166 -2.76 -13.93 -19.39
C SER A 166 -1.58 -14.82 -19.81
N GLU A 167 -0.39 -14.59 -19.26
CA GLU A 167 0.82 -15.35 -19.58
C GLU A 167 1.00 -16.57 -18.66
N ASN A 168 0.76 -16.41 -17.36
CA ASN A 168 0.92 -17.45 -16.36
C ASN A 168 -0.05 -17.25 -15.17
N PRO A 169 -1.18 -17.97 -15.12
CA PRO A 169 -2.16 -17.83 -14.05
C PRO A 169 -1.58 -18.00 -12.64
N VAL A 170 -0.60 -18.90 -12.45
CA VAL A 170 0.06 -19.12 -11.15
C VAL A 170 0.92 -17.91 -10.77
N GLY A 171 1.67 -17.37 -11.73
CA GLY A 171 2.43 -16.13 -11.55
C GLY A 171 1.53 -14.95 -11.20
N GLY A 172 0.41 -14.80 -11.90
CA GLY A 172 -0.61 -13.79 -11.60
C GLY A 172 -1.15 -13.89 -10.18
N LEU A 173 -1.54 -15.10 -9.74
CA LEU A 173 -2.02 -15.35 -8.38
C LEU A 173 -0.94 -15.07 -7.32
N ALA A 174 0.33 -15.42 -7.59
CA ALA A 174 1.44 -15.14 -6.68
C ALA A 174 1.65 -13.63 -6.50
N VAL A 175 1.64 -12.85 -7.59
CA VAL A 175 1.79 -11.39 -7.53
C VAL A 175 0.59 -10.73 -6.84
N ALA A 176 -0.64 -11.17 -7.14
CA ALA A 176 -1.84 -10.68 -6.48
C ALA A 176 -1.80 -10.94 -4.96
N THR A 177 -1.42 -12.16 -4.57
CA THR A 177 -1.32 -12.57 -3.16
C THR A 177 -0.21 -11.81 -2.42
N HIS A 178 0.96 -11.64 -3.05
CA HIS A 178 2.05 -10.83 -2.50
C HIS A 178 1.62 -9.36 -2.32
N THR A 179 0.92 -8.79 -3.31
CA THR A 179 0.43 -7.41 -3.27
C THR A 179 -0.62 -7.21 -2.18
N LEU A 180 -1.57 -8.14 -2.04
CA LEU A 180 -2.55 -8.09 -0.95
C LEU A 180 -1.90 -8.26 0.42
N ALA A 181 -0.92 -9.16 0.57
CA ALA A 181 -0.20 -9.31 1.83
C ALA A 181 0.54 -8.02 2.23
N ALA A 182 1.20 -7.35 1.28
CA ALA A 182 1.83 -6.05 1.51
C ALA A 182 0.79 -5.00 1.91
N ALA A 183 -0.31 -4.92 1.17
CA ALA A 183 -1.34 -3.92 1.41
C ALA A 183 -2.07 -4.13 2.74
N LEU A 184 -2.36 -5.38 3.12
CA LEU A 184 -2.97 -5.71 4.40
C LEU A 184 -2.04 -5.38 5.57
N TRP A 185 -0.75 -5.74 5.48
CA TRP A 185 0.21 -5.47 6.56
C TRP A 185 0.47 -3.97 6.73
N CYS A 186 0.86 -3.30 5.66
CA CYS A 186 1.18 -1.87 5.67
C CYS A 186 -0.06 -1.02 5.93
N GLY A 187 -1.17 -1.34 5.28
CA GLY A 187 -2.43 -0.62 5.39
C GLY A 187 -3.01 -0.73 6.78
N ALA A 188 -3.08 -1.95 7.34
CA ALA A 188 -3.61 -2.11 8.69
C ALA A 188 -2.77 -1.33 9.72
N LEU A 189 -1.44 -1.34 9.63
CA LEU A 189 -0.62 -0.56 10.55
C LEU A 189 -0.84 0.96 10.39
N ALA A 190 -0.90 1.46 9.15
CA ALA A 190 -1.18 2.86 8.87
C ALA A 190 -2.55 3.27 9.44
N ALA A 191 -3.57 2.45 9.24
CA ALA A 191 -4.90 2.68 9.80
C ALA A 191 -4.91 2.65 11.34
N LEU A 192 -4.13 1.77 11.98
CA LEU A 192 -3.95 1.79 13.44
C LEU A 192 -3.32 3.11 13.91
N VAL A 193 -2.28 3.60 13.24
CA VAL A 193 -1.62 4.88 13.54
C VAL A 193 -2.61 6.07 13.45
N LEU A 194 -3.56 6.01 12.51
CA LEU A 194 -4.54 7.07 12.26
C LEU A 194 -5.76 7.03 13.19
N THR A 195 -6.15 5.85 13.69
CA THR A 195 -7.44 5.64 14.36
C THR A 195 -7.35 5.25 15.83
N VAL A 196 -6.28 4.54 16.23
CA VAL A 196 -6.14 4.01 17.60
C VAL A 196 -5.46 5.04 18.49
N GLU A 197 -6.11 5.35 19.63
CA GLU A 197 -5.67 6.47 20.46
C GLU A 197 -5.20 6.09 21.85
N HIS A 198 -5.86 5.13 22.52
CA HIS A 198 -5.64 4.86 23.94
C HIS A 198 -5.11 3.44 24.19
N ARG A 199 -4.50 3.26 25.37
CA ARG A 199 -3.79 2.03 25.76
C ARG A 199 -4.64 0.76 25.65
N GLY A 200 -5.93 0.86 26.01
CA GLY A 200 -6.85 -0.26 26.01
C GLY A 200 -7.17 -0.78 24.60
N GLN A 201 -7.34 0.12 23.62
CA GLN A 201 -7.52 -0.29 22.22
C GLN A 201 -6.28 -1.00 21.67
N TRP A 202 -5.08 -0.46 21.94
CA TRP A 202 -3.82 -1.12 21.56
C TRP A 202 -3.72 -2.53 22.12
N ALA A 203 -4.01 -2.72 23.41
CA ALA A 203 -3.97 -4.04 24.06
C ALA A 203 -4.90 -5.07 23.40
N ARG A 204 -6.06 -4.63 22.88
CA ARG A 204 -7.04 -5.51 22.22
C ARG A 204 -6.69 -5.82 20.77
N ILE A 205 -6.26 -4.82 20.00
CA ILE A 205 -6.10 -4.94 18.54
C ILE A 205 -4.73 -5.49 18.17
N LEU A 206 -3.68 -5.11 18.91
CA LEU A 206 -2.30 -5.49 18.60
C LEU A 206 -2.07 -7.01 18.49
N PRO A 207 -2.69 -7.88 19.33
CA PRO A 207 -2.56 -9.33 19.16
C PRO A 207 -3.08 -9.83 17.80
N ARG A 208 -4.24 -9.33 17.36
CA ARG A 208 -4.85 -9.74 16.08
C ARG A 208 -4.08 -9.18 14.89
N PHE A 209 -3.65 -7.92 14.98
CA PHE A 209 -2.76 -7.33 13.99
C PHE A 209 -1.44 -8.11 13.89
N SER A 210 -0.84 -8.52 15.02
CA SER A 210 0.42 -9.27 15.03
C SER A 210 0.29 -10.64 14.35
N GLN A 211 -0.86 -11.32 14.47
CA GLN A 211 -1.10 -12.58 13.76
C GLN A 211 -1.27 -12.35 12.25
N LEU A 212 -2.07 -11.36 11.86
CA LEU A 212 -2.22 -10.96 10.46
C LEU A 212 -0.86 -10.62 9.84
N SER A 213 -0.09 -9.77 10.53
CA SER A 213 1.25 -9.34 10.11
C SER A 213 2.20 -10.52 9.91
N LEU A 214 2.18 -11.52 10.79
CA LEU A 214 3.02 -12.71 10.62
C LEU A 214 2.70 -13.46 9.32
N VAL A 215 1.42 -13.69 9.04
CA VAL A 215 0.99 -14.37 7.81
C VAL A 215 1.41 -13.55 6.58
N CYS A 216 1.17 -12.24 6.61
CA CYS A 216 1.60 -11.35 5.53
C CYS A 216 3.11 -11.39 5.32
N VAL A 217 3.92 -11.33 6.38
CA VAL A 217 5.38 -11.39 6.29
C VAL A 217 5.83 -12.69 5.63
N LEU A 218 5.28 -13.84 6.02
CA LEU A 218 5.63 -15.13 5.41
C LEU A 218 5.32 -15.15 3.91
N VAL A 219 4.12 -14.70 3.52
CA VAL A 219 3.73 -14.58 2.10
C VAL A 219 4.67 -13.65 1.33
N LEU A 220 5.06 -12.53 1.93
CA LEU A 220 5.94 -11.55 1.31
C LEU A 220 7.37 -12.07 1.13
N LEU A 221 7.90 -12.77 2.13
CA LEU A 221 9.24 -13.36 2.05
C LEU A 221 9.28 -14.46 0.99
N LEU A 222 8.30 -15.36 0.97
CA LEU A 222 8.23 -16.44 -0.02
C LEU A 222 8.03 -15.88 -1.44
N GLY A 223 7.03 -15.00 -1.63
CA GLY A 223 6.76 -14.41 -2.94
C GLY A 223 7.88 -13.50 -3.42
N GLY A 224 8.52 -12.76 -2.51
CA GLY A 224 9.66 -11.89 -2.82
C GLY A 224 10.90 -12.68 -3.21
N ALA A 225 11.21 -13.76 -2.49
CA ALA A 225 12.33 -14.65 -2.82
C ALA A 225 12.11 -15.35 -4.17
N ALA A 226 10.91 -15.90 -4.41
CA ALA A 226 10.56 -16.51 -5.68
C ALA A 226 10.63 -15.50 -6.85
N GLY A 227 10.09 -14.29 -6.66
CA GLY A 227 10.14 -13.23 -7.66
C GLY A 227 11.56 -12.73 -7.95
N ALA A 228 12.43 -12.68 -6.94
CA ALA A 228 13.84 -12.34 -7.11
C ALA A 228 14.59 -13.45 -7.87
N ALA A 229 14.40 -14.71 -7.49
CA ALA A 229 15.04 -15.86 -8.13
C ALA A 229 14.61 -16.03 -9.59
N ALA A 230 13.35 -15.69 -9.92
CA ALA A 230 12.86 -15.74 -11.29
C ALA A 230 13.40 -14.63 -12.19
N ARG A 231 13.89 -13.52 -11.61
CA ARG A 231 14.38 -12.35 -12.38
C ARG A 231 15.90 -12.22 -12.43
N LEU A 232 16.62 -12.64 -11.40
CA LEU A 232 18.07 -12.50 -11.33
C LEU A 232 18.76 -13.69 -12.00
N GLY A 233 19.58 -13.43 -13.01
CA GLY A 233 20.42 -14.45 -13.67
C GLY A 233 21.71 -14.74 -12.91
N SER A 234 22.20 -13.79 -12.11
CA SER A 234 23.41 -13.93 -11.31
C SER A 234 23.41 -13.04 -10.06
N PRO A 235 24.19 -13.38 -9.01
CA PRO A 235 24.31 -12.52 -7.83
C PRO A 235 24.92 -11.14 -8.12
N ALA A 236 25.71 -11.01 -9.19
CA ALA A 236 26.31 -9.73 -9.59
C ALA A 236 25.25 -8.71 -10.01
N GLU A 237 24.11 -9.16 -10.55
CA GLU A 237 23.03 -8.28 -10.98
C GLU A 237 22.41 -7.49 -9.84
N LEU A 238 22.53 -7.94 -8.58
CA LEU A 238 22.04 -7.25 -7.38
C LEU A 238 22.64 -5.86 -7.18
N TYR A 239 23.82 -5.58 -7.74
CA TYR A 239 24.47 -4.27 -7.65
C TYR A 239 24.83 -3.70 -9.02
N ALA A 240 24.98 -4.53 -10.05
CA ALA A 240 25.34 -4.10 -11.38
C ALA A 240 24.17 -3.45 -12.15
N THR A 241 22.91 -3.76 -11.81
CA THR A 241 21.73 -3.30 -12.55
C THR A 241 20.87 -2.31 -11.75
N GLY A 242 20.11 -1.46 -12.44
CA GLY A 242 19.13 -0.57 -11.79
C GLY A 242 18.09 -1.34 -10.98
N TYR A 243 17.52 -2.40 -11.57
CA TYR A 243 16.61 -3.32 -10.88
C TYR A 243 17.24 -3.93 -9.63
N GLY A 244 18.46 -4.46 -9.74
CA GLY A 244 19.18 -5.08 -8.64
C GLY A 244 19.43 -4.14 -7.47
N ARG A 245 19.85 -2.89 -7.74
CA ARG A 245 20.06 -1.89 -6.67
C ARG A 245 18.78 -1.59 -5.90
N VAL A 246 17.66 -1.43 -6.60
CA VAL A 246 16.34 -1.21 -5.96
C VAL A 246 15.92 -2.45 -5.16
N LEU A 247 16.14 -3.65 -5.71
CA LEU A 247 15.83 -4.92 -5.04
C LEU A 247 16.67 -5.11 -3.77
N SER A 248 17.97 -4.82 -3.84
CA SER A 248 18.89 -4.86 -2.69
C SER A 248 18.45 -3.91 -1.58
N ALA A 249 18.06 -2.67 -1.93
CA ALA A 249 17.49 -1.74 -0.97
C ALA A 249 16.18 -2.28 -0.35
N LYS A 250 15.30 -2.89 -1.16
CA LYS A 250 14.04 -3.49 -0.66
C LYS A 250 14.30 -4.68 0.28
N ILE A 251 15.32 -5.49 -0.01
CA ILE A 251 15.76 -6.58 0.88
C ILE A 251 16.24 -6.00 2.22
N ALA A 252 17.11 -4.98 2.20
CA ALA A 252 17.60 -4.35 3.43
C ALA A 252 16.48 -3.77 4.30
N VAL A 253 15.52 -3.05 3.69
CA VAL A 253 14.34 -2.52 4.39
C VAL A 253 13.44 -3.64 4.92
N THR A 254 13.25 -4.71 4.14
CA THR A 254 12.48 -5.90 4.57
C THR A 254 13.13 -6.56 5.79
N VAL A 255 14.45 -6.75 5.79
CA VAL A 255 15.17 -7.31 6.94
C VAL A 255 14.99 -6.43 8.18
N ALA A 256 15.12 -5.11 8.03
CA ALA A 256 14.88 -4.17 9.14
C ALA A 256 13.45 -4.28 9.69
N LEU A 257 12.44 -4.36 8.81
CA LEU A 257 11.04 -4.55 9.20
C LEU A 257 10.81 -5.90 9.91
N VAL A 258 11.42 -6.99 9.44
CA VAL A 258 11.31 -8.31 10.08
C VAL A 258 11.93 -8.29 11.48
N VAL A 259 13.11 -7.67 11.64
CA VAL A 259 13.75 -7.52 12.96
C VAL A 259 12.90 -6.67 13.89
N LEU A 260 12.34 -5.56 13.41
CA LEU A 260 11.39 -4.75 14.19
C LEU A 260 10.14 -5.54 14.56
N GLY A 261 9.56 -6.28 13.61
CA GLY A 261 8.40 -7.14 13.82
C GLY A 261 8.67 -8.22 14.87
N TRP A 262 9.84 -8.86 14.84
CA TRP A 262 10.27 -9.81 15.85
C TRP A 262 10.37 -9.14 17.24
N ARG A 263 11.10 -8.02 17.36
CA ARG A 263 11.22 -7.26 18.62
C ARG A 263 9.85 -6.82 19.14
N ASN A 264 8.96 -6.42 18.24
CA ASN A 264 7.60 -6.03 18.56
C ASN A 264 6.80 -7.22 19.09
N ARG A 265 6.93 -8.41 18.49
CA ARG A 265 6.24 -9.61 18.93
C ARG A 265 6.74 -10.17 20.27
N THR A 266 8.05 -10.10 20.54
CA THR A 266 8.64 -10.66 21.76
C THR A 266 8.62 -9.70 22.94
N MET A 267 8.69 -8.39 22.71
CA MET A 267 8.77 -7.39 23.80
C MET A 267 7.54 -6.50 23.86
N TRP A 268 7.15 -5.88 22.73
CA TRP A 268 6.07 -4.88 22.73
C TRP A 268 4.69 -5.52 22.96
N LEU A 269 4.38 -6.60 22.24
CA LEU A 269 3.09 -7.24 22.27
C LEU A 269 2.75 -7.78 23.69
N PRO A 270 3.64 -8.50 24.40
CA PRO A 270 3.39 -8.89 25.79
C PRO A 270 3.19 -7.69 26.72
N ALA A 271 3.98 -6.62 26.56
CA ALA A 271 3.84 -5.40 27.35
C ALA A 271 2.51 -4.67 27.08
N ALA A 272 2.04 -4.65 25.83
CA ALA A 272 0.76 -4.06 25.48
C ALA A 272 -0.41 -4.89 26.03
N ARG A 273 -0.34 -6.23 25.94
CA ARG A 273 -1.37 -7.14 26.49
C ARG A 273 -1.51 -7.03 28.00
N SER A 274 -0.39 -6.83 28.69
CA SER A 274 -0.35 -6.60 30.15
C SER A 274 -0.59 -5.14 30.56
N HIS A 275 -1.02 -4.27 29.63
CA HIS A 275 -1.24 -2.85 29.85
C HIS A 275 -0.03 -2.05 30.39
N ARG A 276 1.18 -2.61 30.29
CA ARG A 276 2.44 -1.98 30.70
C ARG A 276 3.00 -1.02 29.65
N ALA A 277 2.60 -1.16 28.39
CA ALA A 277 2.95 -0.21 27.33
C ALA A 277 1.98 0.97 27.28
N SER A 278 2.51 2.20 27.35
CA SER A 278 1.70 3.40 27.17
C SER A 278 1.24 3.55 25.71
N ALA A 279 0.13 4.27 25.50
CA ALA A 279 -0.35 4.57 24.15
C ALA A 279 0.67 5.37 23.33
N ALA A 280 1.47 6.22 23.98
CA ALA A 280 2.53 6.99 23.33
C ALA A 280 3.65 6.08 22.80
N VAL A 281 4.10 5.10 23.59
CA VAL A 281 5.11 4.12 23.17
C VAL A 281 4.61 3.29 22.00
N SER A 282 3.39 2.76 22.10
CA SER A 282 2.76 1.99 21.02
C SER A 282 2.68 2.79 19.72
N ARG A 283 2.23 4.04 19.81
CA ARG A 283 2.10 4.92 18.65
C ARG A 283 3.47 5.27 18.03
N ASN A 284 4.50 5.51 18.85
CA ASN A 284 5.83 5.82 18.34
C ASN A 284 6.43 4.63 17.58
N ARG A 285 6.33 3.42 18.14
CA ARG A 285 6.79 2.19 17.47
C ARG A 285 6.08 1.96 16.14
N SER A 286 4.75 2.07 16.12
CA SER A 286 3.98 1.94 14.87
C SER A 286 4.32 3.00 13.83
N ARG A 287 4.66 4.23 14.23
CA ARG A 287 5.06 5.29 13.28
C ARG A 287 6.42 4.98 12.62
N VAL A 288 7.38 4.50 13.40
CA VAL A 288 8.70 4.11 12.87
C VAL A 288 8.55 2.96 11.87
N GLU A 289 7.78 1.93 12.23
CA GLU A 289 7.52 0.79 11.34
C GLU A 289 6.73 1.22 10.09
N ALA A 290 5.71 2.08 10.23
CA ALA A 290 4.96 2.64 9.10
C ALA A 290 5.84 3.49 8.17
N ALA A 291 6.80 4.24 8.69
CA ALA A 291 7.74 5.01 7.87
C ALA A 291 8.61 4.08 7.00
N LEU A 292 9.14 2.99 7.57
CA LEU A 292 9.88 1.98 6.80
C LEU A 292 8.99 1.26 5.78
N MET A 293 7.73 1.01 6.11
CA MET A 293 6.77 0.44 5.15
C MET A 293 6.50 1.37 3.97
N ILE A 294 6.42 2.69 4.18
CA ILE A 294 6.31 3.67 3.09
C ILE A 294 7.54 3.57 2.17
N VAL A 295 8.75 3.44 2.74
CA VAL A 295 9.97 3.23 1.96
C VAL A 295 9.89 1.92 1.17
N ALA A 296 9.46 0.82 1.79
CA ALA A 296 9.30 -0.47 1.12
C ALA A 296 8.29 -0.42 -0.03
N LEU A 297 7.17 0.28 0.14
CA LEU A 297 6.17 0.50 -0.91
C LEU A 297 6.74 1.33 -2.07
N ALA A 298 7.52 2.38 -1.78
CA ALA A 298 8.15 3.19 -2.81
C ALA A 298 9.17 2.39 -3.64
N LEU A 299 9.98 1.57 -2.98
CA LEU A 299 10.92 0.66 -3.65
C LEU A 299 10.17 -0.39 -4.50
N ALA A 300 9.05 -0.92 -3.99
CA ALA A 300 8.21 -1.84 -4.76
C ALA A 300 7.60 -1.16 -6.01
N ALA A 301 7.18 0.09 -5.89
CA ALA A 301 6.67 0.89 -7.01
C ALA A 301 7.75 1.09 -8.09
N ALA A 302 9.01 1.31 -7.70
CA ALA A 302 10.14 1.44 -8.63
C ALA A 302 10.54 0.10 -9.27
N LEU A 303 10.45 -1.03 -8.56
CA LEU A 303 10.69 -2.35 -9.16
C LEU A 303 9.70 -2.65 -10.28
N ALA A 304 8.44 -2.23 -10.14
CA ALA A 304 7.38 -2.47 -11.13
C ALA A 304 7.56 -1.70 -12.45
N VAL A 305 8.56 -0.83 -12.54
CA VAL A 305 8.85 0.00 -13.74
C VAL A 305 10.28 -0.16 -14.23
N THR A 306 11.14 -0.86 -13.49
CA THR A 306 12.56 -1.08 -13.84
C THR A 306 12.84 -2.48 -14.37
N GLY A 307 11.89 -3.40 -14.30
CA GLY A 307 12.04 -4.77 -14.81
C GLY A 307 10.74 -5.36 -15.28
#